data_AF-A0A924XMF9-F1
#
_entry.id   AF-A0A924XMF9-F1
#
_cell.length_a   1.000
_cell.length_b   1.000
_cell.length_c   1.000
_cell.angle_alpha   90.00
_cell.angle_beta   90.00
_cell.angle_gamma   90.00
#
_symmetry.space_group_name_H-M   'P 1'
#
loop_
_entity.id
_entity.type
_entity.pdbx_description
1 polymer ?
#
loop_
_entity_poly.entity_id
_entity_poly.type
_entity_poly.pdbx_seq_one_letter_code
_entity_poly.pdbx_strand_id
1 'polypeptide(L)'
;MNRRQFAARATLGLGASAMPVATDVVAQPRTPPRTLGGAITDVPGVRVGHFTDSRRPTGCTVILTEGGAVAGVDVRGAAPGTRETDLLDPSNLVDVVHAIVLTGGSAFGLDAASGVMRWLEERGFGFPAGPARVPIVPAAVLFDLGVGDPAIRP
;
A
#
# COMPACT_ATOMS: atom_id res chain seq x y z
N MET A 1 -7.48 18.06 4.30
CA MET A 1 -8.02 19.04 3.31
C MET A 1 -6.84 19.87 2.84
N ASN A 2 -6.33 19.64 1.62
CA ASN A 2 -5.04 20.18 1.17
C ASN A 2 -5.20 21.46 0.35
N ARG A 3 -4.13 22.26 0.31
CA ARG A 3 -4.04 23.59 -0.33
C ARG A 3 -4.47 23.64 -1.81
N ARG A 4 -4.48 22.51 -2.52
CA ARG A 4 -4.84 22.45 -3.96
C ARG A 4 -6.35 22.48 -4.20
N GLN A 5 -7.16 22.15 -3.19
CA GLN A 5 -8.63 22.21 -3.28
C GLN A 5 -9.17 23.65 -3.17
N PHE A 6 -8.40 24.58 -2.62
CA PHE A 6 -8.84 25.97 -2.42
C PHE A 6 -8.73 26.80 -3.70
N ALA A 7 -7.69 26.57 -4.52
CA ALA A 7 -7.45 27.35 -5.74
C ALA A 7 -8.44 27.01 -6.88
N ALA A 8 -8.97 25.79 -6.93
CA ALA A 8 -9.88 25.35 -7.99
C ALA A 8 -11.29 25.99 -7.93
N ARG A 9 -11.65 26.68 -6.84
CA ARG A 9 -12.95 27.36 -6.69
C ARG A 9 -12.89 28.88 -6.85
N ALA A 10 -11.70 29.46 -7.03
CA ALA A 10 -11.51 30.91 -7.03
C ALA A 10 -11.65 31.59 -8.41
N THR A 11 -11.93 30.84 -9.49
CA THR A 11 -11.88 31.38 -10.87
C THR A 11 -13.11 31.10 -11.75
N LEU A 12 -14.27 30.78 -11.18
CA LEU A 12 -15.52 30.65 -11.94
C LEU A 12 -16.62 31.56 -11.39
N GLY A 13 -16.79 32.68 -12.10
CA GLY A 13 -18.02 33.41 -12.42
C GLY A 13 -19.21 33.37 -11.46
N LEU A 14 -19.59 34.57 -11.00
CA LEU A 14 -20.92 34.91 -10.50
C LEU A 14 -22.01 34.52 -11.51
N GLY A 15 -22.72 33.43 -11.23
CA GLY A 15 -24.00 33.09 -11.82
C GLY A 15 -24.92 32.62 -10.70
N ALA A 16 -25.84 33.50 -10.28
CA ALA A 16 -26.85 33.17 -9.28
C ALA A 16 -27.87 32.19 -9.88
N SER A 17 -27.65 30.90 -9.64
CA SER A 17 -28.61 29.83 -9.88
C SER A 17 -29.00 29.25 -8.52
N ALA A 18 -30.29 29.23 -8.23
CA ALA A 18 -30.86 28.75 -6.97
C ALA A 18 -30.38 27.33 -6.68
N MET A 19 -29.70 27.15 -5.55
CA MET A 19 -29.29 25.84 -5.04
C MET A 19 -30.54 25.04 -4.67
N PRO A 20 -30.73 23.82 -5.20
CA PRO A 20 -31.81 22.98 -4.73
C PRO A 20 -31.51 22.56 -3.29
N VAL A 21 -32.52 22.72 -2.42
CA VAL A 21 -32.50 22.26 -1.04
C VAL A 21 -32.21 20.76 -1.05
N ALA A 22 -31.13 20.35 -0.39
CA ALA A 22 -30.76 18.95 -0.26
C ALA A 22 -31.85 18.20 0.52
N THR A 23 -32.64 17.41 -0.19
CA THR A 23 -33.56 16.42 0.39
C THR A 23 -32.75 15.34 1.10
N ASP A 24 -33.08 15.16 2.38
CA ASP A 24 -32.73 14.08 3.30
C ASP A 24 -31.79 12.99 2.76
N VAL A 25 -30.54 13.05 3.22
CA VAL A 25 -29.65 11.88 3.21
C VAL A 25 -30.27 10.85 4.14
N VAL A 26 -30.95 9.85 3.56
CA VAL A 26 -31.37 8.65 4.29
C VAL A 26 -30.13 8.02 4.91
N ALA A 27 -30.01 8.12 6.23
CA ALA A 27 -28.93 7.49 6.97
C ALA A 27 -28.97 5.98 6.70
N GLN A 28 -27.90 5.45 6.12
CA GLN A 28 -27.76 4.00 5.96
C GLN A 28 -27.80 3.33 7.34
N PRO A 29 -28.39 2.12 7.44
CA PRO A 29 -28.41 1.38 8.71
C PRO A 29 -27.00 1.22 9.25
N ARG A 30 -26.74 1.74 10.46
CA ARG A 30 -25.47 1.52 11.15
C ARG A 30 -25.38 0.03 11.46
N THR A 31 -24.56 -0.67 10.71
CA THR A 31 -24.17 -2.05 11.04
C THR A 31 -23.64 -2.04 12.48
N PRO A 32 -24.09 -2.94 13.37
CA PRO A 32 -23.56 -2.99 14.72
C PRO A 32 -22.03 -3.12 14.65
N PRO A 33 -21.27 -2.44 15.53
CA PRO A 33 -19.82 -2.52 15.50
C PRO A 33 -19.45 -4.00 15.63
N ARG A 34 -18.85 -4.56 14.56
CA ARG A 34 -18.19 -5.86 14.67
C ARG A 34 -17.18 -5.71 15.81
N THR A 35 -17.16 -6.63 16.75
CA THR A 35 -16.02 -6.78 17.67
C THR A 35 -14.80 -7.08 16.80
N LEU A 36 -14.03 -6.03 16.51
CA LEU A 36 -12.79 -6.11 15.75
C LEU A 36 -11.77 -6.85 16.62
N GLY A 37 -11.12 -7.86 16.06
CA GLY A 37 -10.19 -8.74 16.78
C GLY A 37 -8.85 -8.08 17.12
N GLY A 38 -8.64 -6.82 16.73
CA GLY A 38 -7.37 -6.10 16.85
C GLY A 38 -6.39 -6.45 15.74
N ALA A 39 -6.87 -6.98 14.61
CA ALA A 39 -6.06 -7.37 13.47
C ALA A 39 -5.94 -6.24 12.45
N ILE A 40 -4.85 -6.21 11.67
CA ILE A 40 -4.69 -5.23 10.59
C ILE A 40 -5.80 -5.32 9.52
N THR A 41 -6.37 -6.51 9.32
CA THR A 41 -7.49 -6.76 8.40
C THR A 41 -8.85 -6.31 8.93
N ASP A 42 -8.92 -5.82 10.17
CA ASP A 42 -10.11 -5.14 10.68
C ASP A 42 -10.32 -3.79 9.96
N VAL A 43 -9.28 -3.25 9.32
CA VAL A 43 -9.35 -2.10 8.42
C VAL A 43 -9.91 -2.53 7.07
N PRO A 44 -11.08 -2.04 6.62
CA PRO A 44 -11.67 -2.43 5.35
C PRO A 44 -10.74 -2.14 4.16
N GLY A 45 -10.64 -3.10 3.23
CA GLY A 45 -9.81 -2.97 2.04
C GLY A 45 -8.35 -3.42 2.24
N VAL A 46 -7.90 -3.66 3.47
CA VAL A 46 -6.60 -4.28 3.75
C VAL A 46 -6.73 -5.79 3.73
N ARG A 47 -5.90 -6.45 2.93
CA ARG A 47 -5.77 -7.91 2.88
C ARG A 47 -4.34 -8.30 3.22
N VAL A 48 -4.14 -9.48 3.81
CA VAL A 48 -2.80 -9.99 4.14
C VAL A 48 -2.66 -11.41 3.62
N GLY A 49 -1.51 -11.70 3.00
CA GLY A 49 -1.11 -13.04 2.57
C GLY A 49 0.27 -13.38 3.10
N HIS A 50 0.49 -14.66 3.39
CA HIS A 50 1.76 -15.19 3.87
C HIS A 50 2.19 -16.38 3.02
N PHE A 51 3.48 -16.49 2.78
CA PHE A 51 4.10 -17.70 2.26
C PHE A 51 5.32 -18.03 3.12
N THR A 52 5.52 -19.31 3.41
CA THR A 52 6.68 -19.82 4.13
C THR A 52 7.24 -20.99 3.35
N ASP A 53 8.52 -20.91 2.99
CA ASP A 53 9.26 -22.08 2.52
C ASP A 53 9.63 -22.92 3.74
N SER A 54 9.26 -24.19 3.78
CA SER A 54 9.58 -25.04 4.93
C SER A 54 10.99 -25.65 4.86
N ARG A 55 11.66 -25.59 3.71
CA ARG A 55 13.03 -26.13 3.53
C ARG A 55 14.08 -25.31 4.30
N ARG A 56 13.84 -24.00 4.40
CA ARG A 56 14.43 -23.09 5.37
C ARG A 56 13.28 -22.22 5.85
N PRO A 57 12.98 -22.08 7.15
CA PRO A 57 11.81 -21.36 7.67
C PRO A 57 11.90 -19.84 7.45
N THR A 58 11.90 -19.45 6.18
CA THR A 58 11.92 -18.12 5.59
C THR A 58 10.63 -17.93 4.80
N GLY A 59 10.30 -16.70 4.45
CA GLY A 59 9.17 -16.45 3.58
C GLY A 59 8.91 -14.97 3.39
N CYS A 60 7.69 -14.66 2.96
CA CYS A 60 7.24 -13.29 2.80
C CYS A 60 5.80 -13.11 3.30
N THR A 61 5.51 -11.89 3.70
CA THR A 61 4.19 -11.39 4.05
C THR A 61 3.89 -10.22 3.13
N VAL A 62 2.72 -10.24 2.51
CA VAL A 62 2.24 -9.18 1.63
C VAL A 62 1.01 -8.56 2.27
N ILE A 63 1.07 -7.27 2.54
CA ILE A 63 -0.08 -6.45 2.89
C ILE A 63 -0.57 -5.84 1.58
N LEU A 64 -1.80 -6.14 1.18
CA LEU A 64 -2.35 -5.80 -0.11
C LEU A 64 -3.43 -4.73 0.04
N THR A 65 -3.31 -3.68 -0.76
CA THR A 65 -4.22 -2.52 -0.82
C THR A 65 -4.50 -2.21 -2.29
N GLU A 66 -5.21 -3.12 -2.97
CA GLU A 66 -5.45 -3.09 -4.44
C GLU A 66 -6.01 -1.75 -4.95
N GLY A 67 -6.86 -1.08 -4.15
CA GLY A 67 -7.42 0.23 -4.46
C GLY A 67 -6.48 1.42 -4.22
N GLY A 68 -5.25 1.18 -3.79
CA GLY A 68 -4.31 2.18 -3.31
C GLY A 68 -4.55 2.53 -1.83
N ALA A 69 -3.48 2.69 -1.07
CA ALA A 69 -3.52 3.26 0.27
C ALA A 69 -2.44 4.31 0.43
N VAL A 70 -2.77 5.43 1.09
CA VAL A 70 -1.78 6.45 1.44
C VAL A 70 -0.76 5.85 2.38
N ALA A 71 0.53 6.04 2.08
CA ALA A 71 1.62 5.47 2.85
C ALA A 71 2.74 6.47 3.09
N GLY A 72 3.48 6.24 4.17
CA GLY A 72 4.75 6.86 4.51
C GLY A 72 5.63 5.81 5.18
N VAL A 73 6.92 6.09 5.32
CA VAL A 73 7.87 5.17 5.95
C VAL A 73 8.82 5.89 6.90
N ASP A 74 9.19 5.21 7.98
CA ASP A 74 10.21 5.65 8.93
C ASP A 74 11.21 4.51 9.15
N VAL A 75 12.44 4.69 8.68
CA VAL A 75 13.52 3.69 8.77
C VAL A 75 14.49 4.11 9.86
N ARG A 76 14.49 3.37 10.97
CA ARG A 76 15.29 3.69 12.17
C ARG A 76 16.50 2.80 12.40
N GLY A 77 16.52 1.61 11.79
CA GLY A 77 17.63 0.66 11.94
C GLY A 77 18.89 1.15 11.21
N ALA A 78 20.07 0.80 11.75
CA ALA A 78 21.35 1.22 11.18
C ALA A 78 21.78 0.43 9.92
N ALA A 79 21.16 -0.72 9.66
CA ALA A 79 21.43 -1.59 8.52
C ALA A 79 20.13 -1.96 7.78
N PRO A 80 19.45 -0.98 7.13
CA PRO A 80 18.20 -1.25 6.45
C PRO A 80 18.43 -2.04 5.16
N GLY A 81 17.49 -2.94 4.85
CA GLY A 81 17.31 -3.50 3.52
C GLY A 81 15.91 -3.18 3.05
N THR A 82 15.79 -2.20 2.16
CA THR A 82 14.51 -1.65 1.73
C THR A 82 14.45 -1.48 0.22
N ARG A 83 13.22 -1.42 -0.29
CA ARG A 83 12.90 -1.07 -1.68
C ARG A 83 11.82 0.00 -1.69
N GLU A 84 11.96 0.95 -2.62
CA GLU A 84 10.96 1.99 -2.93
C GLU A 84 10.58 2.91 -1.75
N THR A 85 11.45 3.03 -0.74
CA THR A 85 11.19 3.90 0.43
C THR A 85 11.27 5.38 0.09
N ASP A 86 12.16 5.80 -0.80
CA ASP A 86 12.28 7.21 -1.20
C ASP A 86 11.00 7.75 -1.83
N LEU A 87 10.26 6.90 -2.57
CA LEU A 87 8.98 7.28 -3.18
C LEU A 87 7.92 7.69 -2.15
N LEU A 88 8.07 7.26 -0.89
CA LEU A 88 7.12 7.53 0.19
C LEU A 88 7.40 8.84 0.94
N ASP A 89 8.41 9.60 0.52
CA ASP A 89 8.57 10.98 0.99
C ASP A 89 7.34 11.81 0.54
N PRO A 90 6.69 12.57 1.43
CA PRO A 90 5.48 13.31 1.12
C PRO A 90 5.66 14.44 0.08
N SER A 91 6.89 14.78 -0.29
CA SER A 91 7.20 15.73 -1.35
C SER A 91 7.20 15.11 -2.76
N ASN A 92 7.18 13.77 -2.85
CA ASN A 92 7.23 13.05 -4.12
C ASN A 92 5.85 12.88 -4.78
N LEU A 93 5.87 12.40 -6.03
CA LEU A 93 4.68 12.29 -6.88
C LEU A 93 3.69 11.21 -6.42
N VAL A 94 4.22 10.10 -5.90
CA VAL A 94 3.44 8.92 -5.54
C VAL A 94 2.88 9.08 -4.14
N ASP A 95 1.56 9.08 -4.01
CA ASP A 95 0.87 9.23 -2.73
C ASP A 95 0.17 7.95 -2.28
N VAL A 96 0.13 6.90 -3.12
CA VAL A 96 -0.52 5.62 -2.81
C VAL A 96 0.35 4.40 -3.15
N VAL A 97 0.28 3.39 -2.29
CA VAL A 97 0.91 2.08 -2.50
C VAL A 97 -0.16 1.01 -2.75
N HIS A 98 0.21 -0.02 -3.50
CA HIS A 98 -0.70 -1.10 -3.89
C HIS A 98 -0.47 -2.37 -3.04
N ALA A 99 0.75 -2.52 -2.53
CA ALA A 99 1.10 -3.52 -1.55
C ALA A 99 2.34 -3.08 -0.75
N ILE A 100 2.56 -3.70 0.40
CA ILE A 100 3.81 -3.65 1.18
C ILE A 100 4.30 -5.08 1.37
N VAL A 101 5.60 -5.31 1.14
CA VAL A 101 6.23 -6.63 1.30
C VAL A 101 7.18 -6.65 2.49
N LEU A 102 6.97 -7.59 3.40
CA LEU A 102 7.88 -7.92 4.48
C LEU A 102 8.46 -9.31 4.20
N THR A 103 9.78 -9.45 4.18
CA THR A 103 10.40 -10.68 3.68
C THR A 103 11.66 -11.06 4.45
N GLY A 104 11.92 -12.36 4.53
CA GLY A 104 13.18 -12.91 5.01
C GLY A 104 14.29 -12.77 3.95
N GLY A 105 15.37 -13.51 4.10
CA GLY A 105 16.45 -13.63 3.12
C GLY A 105 17.37 -12.41 3.03
N SER A 106 17.30 -11.46 3.97
CA SER A 106 18.07 -10.21 3.92
C SER A 106 17.86 -9.49 2.57
N ALA A 107 18.86 -8.76 2.06
CA ALA A 107 18.75 -8.01 0.82
C ALA A 107 18.28 -8.85 -0.39
N PHE A 108 18.57 -10.15 -0.42
CA PHE A 108 18.11 -11.00 -1.52
C PHE A 108 16.59 -11.19 -1.53
N GLY A 109 15.94 -11.14 -0.37
CA GLY A 109 14.48 -11.29 -0.28
C GLY A 109 13.71 -10.14 -0.92
N LEU A 110 14.35 -9.01 -1.24
CA LEU A 110 13.73 -7.92 -2.00
C LEU A 110 13.20 -8.38 -3.37
N ASP A 111 13.71 -9.49 -3.92
CA ASP A 111 13.21 -10.10 -5.15
C ASP A 111 11.72 -10.50 -5.03
N ALA A 112 11.24 -10.84 -3.84
CA ALA A 112 9.84 -11.15 -3.59
C ALA A 112 8.90 -9.98 -3.98
N ALA A 113 9.36 -8.73 -3.84
CA ALA A 113 8.58 -7.56 -4.24
C ALA A 113 8.33 -7.52 -5.75
N SER A 114 9.29 -7.98 -6.56
CA SER A 114 9.13 -8.07 -8.02
C SER A 114 8.02 -9.05 -8.41
N GLY A 115 7.88 -10.16 -7.67
CA GLY A 115 6.77 -11.11 -7.85
C GLY A 115 5.40 -10.49 -7.56
N VAL A 116 5.31 -9.66 -6.51
CA VAL A 116 4.09 -8.92 -6.16
C VAL A 116 3.76 -7.85 -7.20
N MET A 117 4.76 -7.11 -7.68
CA MET A 117 4.58 -6.14 -8.77
C MET A 117 4.01 -6.82 -10.01
N ARG A 118 4.59 -7.94 -10.46
CA ARG A 118 4.08 -8.69 -11.62
C ARG A 118 2.61 -9.10 -11.41
N TRP A 119 2.28 -9.65 -10.25
CA TRP A 119 0.92 -10.08 -9.94
C TRP A 119 -0.11 -8.94 -9.98
N LEU A 120 0.27 -7.76 -9.48
CA LEU A 120 -0.54 -6.55 -9.49
C LEU A 120 -0.72 -5.99 -10.90
N GLU A 121 0.36 -5.92 -11.68
CA GLU A 121 0.36 -5.44 -13.07
C GLU A 121 -0.54 -6.30 -13.95
N GLU A 122 -0.43 -7.64 -13.85
CA GLU A 122 -1.29 -8.60 -14.57
C GLU A 122 -2.79 -8.40 -14.30
N ARG A 123 -3.14 -7.75 -13.19
CA ARG A 123 -4.52 -7.47 -12.76
C ARG A 123 -4.93 -6.02 -12.98
N GLY A 124 -4.06 -5.21 -13.58
CA GLY A 124 -4.34 -3.80 -13.86
C GLY A 124 -4.34 -2.90 -12.63
N PHE A 125 -3.70 -3.33 -11.54
CA PHE A 125 -3.43 -2.45 -10.39
C PHE A 125 -2.11 -1.70 -10.62
N GLY A 126 -2.05 -0.45 -10.17
CA GLY A 126 -0.84 0.37 -10.31
C GLY A 126 -1.14 1.83 -10.62
N PHE A 127 -0.13 2.65 -10.37
CA PHE A 127 -0.11 4.05 -10.73
C PHE A 127 -0.17 4.21 -12.26
N PRO A 128 -1.06 5.05 -12.81
CA PRO A 128 -1.15 5.27 -14.24
C PRO A 128 0.06 6.09 -14.74
N ALA A 129 1.01 5.42 -15.40
CA ALA A 129 2.23 6.00 -15.96
C ALA A 129 2.15 6.01 -17.49
N GLY A 130 1.27 6.85 -18.04
CA GLY A 130 1.02 6.91 -19.48
C GLY A 130 0.38 5.62 -20.00
N PRO A 131 1.02 4.87 -20.92
CA PRO A 131 0.47 3.62 -21.45
C PRO A 131 0.58 2.43 -20.47
N ALA A 132 1.36 2.56 -19.40
CA ALA A 132 1.60 1.50 -18.44
C ALA A 132 0.90 1.78 -17.10
N ARG A 133 0.64 0.70 -16.34
CA ARG A 133 0.30 0.78 -14.92
C ARG A 133 1.48 0.25 -14.12
N VAL A 134 2.00 1.06 -13.22
CA VAL A 134 3.18 0.75 -12.41
C VAL A 134 2.75 0.51 -10.97
N PRO A 135 2.69 -0.74 -10.50
CA PRO A 135 2.48 -1.04 -9.09
C PRO A 135 3.57 -0.40 -8.24
N ILE A 136 3.16 0.22 -7.14
CA ILE A 136 4.07 0.78 -6.13
C ILE A 136 4.08 -0.19 -4.96
N VAL A 137 5.23 -0.85 -4.75
CA VAL A 137 5.38 -1.98 -3.82
C VAL A 137 6.63 -1.79 -2.96
N PRO A 138 6.55 -0.96 -1.90
CA PRO A 138 7.62 -0.84 -0.93
C PRO A 138 7.87 -2.18 -0.23
N ALA A 139 9.14 -2.46 0.05
CA ALA A 139 9.52 -3.67 0.76
C ALA A 139 10.56 -3.40 1.85
N ALA A 140 10.53 -4.23 2.88
CA ALA A 140 11.54 -4.28 3.93
C ALA A 140 11.90 -5.73 4.25
N VAL A 141 13.18 -5.95 4.55
CA VAL A 141 13.71 -7.29 4.81
C VAL A 141 14.18 -7.46 6.25
N LEU A 142 14.20 -8.69 6.71
CA LEU A 142 14.93 -9.11 7.91
C LEU A 142 16.07 -10.07 7.55
N PHE A 143 17.06 -10.17 8.43
CA PHE A 143 18.14 -11.14 8.28
C PHE A 143 17.78 -12.44 9.02
N ASP A 144 17.53 -13.51 8.27
CA ASP A 144 17.28 -14.88 8.76
C ASP A 144 18.19 -15.92 8.08
N LEU A 145 19.23 -15.47 7.36
CA LEU A 145 20.17 -16.33 6.62
C LEU A 145 21.00 -17.22 7.55
N GLY A 146 21.01 -16.96 8.86
CA GLY A 146 21.70 -17.79 9.86
C GLY A 146 20.96 -19.07 10.25
N VAL A 147 19.75 -19.30 9.72
CA VAL A 147 18.93 -20.50 10.02
C VAL A 147 18.82 -21.34 8.76
N GLY A 148 19.22 -22.61 8.77
CA GLY A 148 19.08 -23.52 7.62
C GLY A 148 20.01 -23.17 6.44
N ASP A 149 19.61 -23.53 5.22
CA ASP A 149 20.40 -23.30 4.00
C ASP A 149 20.19 -21.87 3.44
N PRO A 150 21.20 -20.98 3.50
CA PRO A 150 21.07 -19.59 3.07
C PRO A 150 20.84 -19.42 1.56
N ALA A 151 21.00 -20.48 0.75
CA ALA A 151 20.67 -20.45 -0.67
C ALA A 151 19.15 -20.49 -0.93
N ILE A 152 18.35 -20.95 0.03
CA ILE A 152 16.89 -21.01 -0.07
C ILE A 152 16.33 -19.66 0.35
N ARG A 153 15.77 -18.86 -0.55
CA ARG A 153 15.33 -17.49 -0.24
C ARG A 153 13.95 -17.18 -0.83
N PRO A 154 13.20 -16.24 -0.23
CA PRO A 154 11.91 -15.81 -0.75
C PRO A 154 11.99 -15.26 -2.18
#